data_AF-A0A961F7H7-F1
#
_entry.id   AF-A0A961F7H7-F1
#
_cell.length_a   1.000
_cell.length_b   1.000
_cell.length_c   1.000
_cell.angle_alpha   90.00
_cell.angle_beta   90.00
_cell.angle_gamma   90.00
#
_symmetry.space_group_name_H-M   'P 1'
#
loop_
_entity.id
_entity.type
_entity.pdbx_description
1 polymer ?
#
loop_
_entity_poly.entity_id
_entity_poly.type
_entity_poly.pdbx_seq_one_letter_code
_entity_poly.pdbx_strand_id
1 'polypeptide(L)' 'MADRPLKSTRLTVSLEEQDYDTLTEIALARDVSLSWVIRQAVRQFIEKSQSEKEEKGTDKDARAPDE' A
#
# COMPACT_ATOMS: atom_id res chain seq x y z
N MET A 1 -9.58 15.46 -22.08
CA MET A 1 -8.56 14.62 -21.43
C MET A 1 -9.29 13.43 -20.84
N ALA A 2 -9.18 12.25 -21.46
CA ALA A 2 -9.90 11.06 -21.00
C ALA A 2 -9.05 10.37 -19.93
N ASP A 3 -9.46 10.52 -18.67
CA ASP A 3 -8.96 9.73 -17.55
C ASP A 3 -9.33 8.26 -17.85
N ARG A 4 -8.38 7.51 -18.41
CA ARG A 4 -8.62 6.11 -18.78
C ARG A 4 -8.89 5.38 -17.48
N PRO A 5 -10.07 4.74 -17.28
CA PRO A 5 -10.28 3.93 -16.09
C PRO A 5 -9.17 2.89 -16.06
N LEU A 6 -8.29 3.00 -15.07
CA LEU A 6 -7.19 2.07 -14.85
C LEU A 6 -7.83 0.68 -14.86
N LYS A 7 -7.49 -0.12 -15.89
CA LYS A 7 -8.10 -1.44 -16.08
C LYS A 7 -8.03 -2.18 -14.75
N SER A 8 -9.18 -2.62 -14.24
CA SER A 8 -9.23 -3.37 -13.00
C SER A 8 -8.47 -4.68 -13.18
N THR A 9 -7.25 -4.75 -12.64
CA THR A 9 -6.43 -5.96 -12.66
C THR A 9 -6.92 -6.89 -11.56
N ARG A 10 -7.23 -8.14 -11.91
CA ARG A 10 -7.58 -9.18 -10.95
C ARG A 10 -6.30 -9.79 -10.39
N LEU A 11 -6.19 -9.85 -9.06
CA LEU A 11 -5.11 -10.51 -8.34
C LEU A 11 -5.72 -11.67 -7.54
N THR A 12 -5.10 -12.84 -7.60
CA THR A 12 -5.40 -13.98 -6.73
C THR A 12 -4.16 -14.25 -5.89
N VAL A 13 -4.31 -14.28 -4.58
CA VAL A 13 -3.25 -14.58 -3.62
C VAL A 13 -3.72 -15.66 -2.66
N SER A 14 -2.81 -16.50 -2.21
CA SER A 14 -3.06 -17.42 -1.10
C SER A 14 -2.76 -16.69 0.20
N LEU A 15 -3.69 -16.72 1.14
CA LEU A 15 -3.54 -16.18 2.49
C LEU A 15 -3.65 -17.31 3.49
N GLU A 16 -3.07 -17.14 4.67
CA GLU A 16 -3.34 -18.03 5.79
C GLU A 16 -4.79 -17.88 6.24
N GLU A 17 -5.36 -18.96 6.80
CA GLU A 17 -6.76 -18.97 7.26
C GLU A 17 -7.00 -17.91 8.33
N GLN A 18 -6.05 -17.76 9.26
CA GLN A 18 -6.11 -16.75 10.31
C GLN A 18 -6.12 -15.31 9.76
N ASP A 19 -5.34 -15.03 8.71
CA ASP A 19 -5.32 -13.72 8.07
C ASP A 19 -6.62 -13.44 7.34
N TYR A 20 -7.18 -14.45 6.66
CA TYR A 20 -8.45 -14.34 5.98
C TYR A 20 -9.61 -14.03 6.95
N ASP A 21 -9.66 -14.74 8.09
CA ASP A 21 -10.66 -14.52 9.12
C ASP A 21 -10.56 -13.11 9.73
N THR A 22 -9.34 -12.68 10.03
CA THR A 22 -9.07 -11.33 10.56
C THR A 22 -9.52 -10.25 9.56
N LEU A 23 -9.20 -10.40 8.27
CA LEU A 23 -9.64 -9.47 7.24
C LEU A 23 -11.17 -9.45 7.08
N THR A 24 -11.80 -10.61 7.25
CA THR A 24 -13.26 -10.77 7.19
C THR A 24 -13.94 -10.07 8.37
N GLU A 25 -13.41 -10.21 9.59
CA GLU A 25 -13.91 -9.49 10.77
C GLU A 25 -13.80 -7.98 10.60
N ILE A 26 -12.67 -7.48 10.07
CA ILE A 26 -12.48 -6.06 9.77
C ILE A 26 -13.51 -5.58 8.74
N ALA A 27 -13.79 -6.39 7.71
CA ALA A 27 -14.76 -6.08 6.68
C ALA A 27 -16.18 -5.95 7.26
N LEU A 28 -16.57 -6.90 8.13
CA LEU A 28 -17.85 -6.90 8.83
C LEU A 28 -17.98 -5.70 9.79
N ALA A 29 -16.96 -5.42 10.60
CA ALA A 29 -16.97 -4.35 11.58
C ALA A 29 -17.11 -2.95 10.94
N ARG A 30 -16.67 -2.79 9.69
CA ARG A 30 -16.71 -1.53 8.94
C ARG A 30 -17.84 -1.46 7.90
N ASP A 31 -18.64 -2.52 7.77
CA ASP A 31 -19.68 -2.67 6.74
C ASP A 31 -19.15 -2.44 5.31
N VAL A 32 -18.01 -3.06 5.00
CA VAL A 32 -17.33 -2.93 3.70
C VAL A 32 -16.98 -4.29 3.12
N SER A 33 -16.79 -4.35 1.80
CA SER A 33 -16.32 -5.58 1.13
C SER A 33 -14.87 -5.93 1.50
N LEU A 34 -14.55 -7.23 1.54
CA LEU A 34 -13.19 -7.73 1.72
C LEU A 34 -12.20 -7.13 0.69
N SER A 35 -12.64 -7.00 -0.56
CA SER A 35 -11.83 -6.37 -1.61
C SER A 35 -11.51 -4.89 -1.32
N TRP A 36 -12.38 -4.18 -0.62
CA TRP A 36 -12.11 -2.80 -0.18
C TRP A 36 -11.03 -2.79 0.90
N VAL A 37 -11.12 -3.69 1.88
CA VAL A 37 -10.12 -3.83 2.96
C VAL A 37 -8.74 -4.13 2.38
N ILE A 38 -8.66 -5.09 1.45
CA ILE A 38 -7.40 -5.43 0.77
C ILE A 38 -6.83 -4.23 0.01
N ARG A 39 -7.67 -3.49 -0.74
CA ARG A 39 -7.21 -2.29 -1.44
C ARG A 39 -6.69 -1.22 -0.48
N GLN A 40 -7.33 -1.05 0.67
CA GLN A 40 -6.90 -0.08 1.68
C GLN A 40 -5.56 -0.48 2.31
N ALA A 41 -5.40 -1.76 2.66
CA ALA A 41 -4.14 -2.29 3.17
C ALA A 41 -2.99 -2.10 2.17
N VAL A 42 -3.23 -2.39 0.88
CA VAL A 42 -2.25 -2.18 -0.19
C VAL A 42 -1.87 -0.70 -0.32
N ARG A 43 -2.83 0.23 -0.26
CA ARG A 43 -2.54 1.67 -0.31
C ARG A 43 -1.68 2.13 0.86
N GLN A 44 -2.06 1.76 2.08
CA GLN A 44 -1.30 2.10 3.28
C GLN A 44 0.12 1.53 3.24
N PHE A 45 0.29 0.31 2.74
CA PHE A 45 1.60 -0.29 2.56
C PHE A 45 2.46 0.49 1.56
N ILE A 46 1.91 0.82 0.39
CA ILE A 46 2.63 1.61 -0.63
C ILE A 46 3.02 2.98 -0.08
N GLU A 47 2.09 3.70 0.54
CA GLU A 47 2.34 5.02 1.14
C GLU A 47 3.48 4.95 2.15
N LYS A 48 3.41 4.00 3.09
CA LYS A 48 4.46 3.78 4.09
C LYS A 48 5.82 3.48 3.45
N SER A 49 5.86 2.60 2.44
CA SER A 49 7.10 2.28 1.74
C SER A 49 7.68 3.44 0.93
N GLN A 50 6.87 4.39 0.46
CA GLN A 50 7.37 5.60 -0.19
C GLN A 50 7.97 6.58 0.83
N SER A 51 7.29 6.80 1.95
CA SER A 51 7.79 7.69 3.01
C SER A 51 9.12 7.21 3.60
N GLU A 52 9.28 5.90 3.81
CA GLU A 52 10.56 5.31 4.25
C GLU A 52 11.69 5.45 3.21
N LYS A 53 11.34 5.61 1.93
CA LYS A 53 12.30 5.79 0.85
C LYS A 53 12.80 7.24 0.75
N GLU A 54 11.94 8.20 1.08
CA GLU A 54 12.29 9.63 1.12
C GLU A 54 13.23 9.95 2.30
N GLU A 55 13.07 9.30 3.45
CA GLU A 55 13.98 9.49 4.60
C GLU A 55 15.41 8.95 4.36
N LYS A 56 15.60 7.99 3.43
CA LYS A 56 16.93 7.50 3.04
C LYS A 56 17.58 8.33 1.93
N GLY A 57 16.91 9.34 1.38
CA GLY A 57 17.39 10.18 0.28
C GLY A 57 18.16 11.43 0.71
N THR A 58 18.10 11.85 1.99
CA THR A 58 18.62 13.15 2.44
C THR A 58 19.94 13.12 3.21
N ASP A 59 20.64 11.98 3.28
CA ASP A 59 21.91 11.86 4.04
C ASP A 59 23.15 11.63 3.15
N LYS A 60 23.13 12.00 1.85
CA LYS A 60 24.33 11.88 0.98
C LYS A 60 24.68 13.08 0.10
N ASP A 61 23.98 14.20 0.22
CA ASP A 61 24.30 15.44 -0.52
C ASP A 61 24.83 16.57 0.37
N ALA A 62 25.64 16.23 1.39
CA ALA A 62 26.30 17.23 2.23
C ALA A 62 27.79 16.97 2.46
N ARG A 63 28.55 16.61 1.42
CA ARG A 63 30.01 16.88 1.43
C ARG A 63 30.65 16.89 0.04
N ALA A 64 30.69 18.06 -0.58
CA ALA A 64 31.84 18.69 -1.28
C ALA A 64 31.29 19.84 -2.16
N PRO A 65 32.07 20.89 -2.50
CA PRO A 65 33.53 21.00 -2.46
C PRO A 65 34.01 22.33 -1.81
N ASP A 66 35.26 22.72 -2.11
CA ASP A 66 36.05 23.88 -1.64
C ASP A 66 36.81 23.58 -0.32
N GLU A 67 38.14 23.41 -0.31
CA GLU A 67 39.21 24.24 -0.92
C GLU A 67 40.47 23.41 -1.27
#